data_AF-A0A9J6GW23-F1
#
_entry.id   AF-A0A9J6GW23-F1
#
_cell.length_a   1.000
_cell.length_b   1.000
_cell.length_c   1.000
_cell.angle_alpha   90.00
_cell.angle_beta   90.00
_cell.angle_gamma   90.00
#
_symmetry.space_group_name_H-M   'P 1'
#
loop_
_entity.id
_entity.type
_entity.pdbx_description
1 polymer ?
#
loop_
_entity_poly.entity_id
_entity_poly.type
_entity_poly.pdbx_seq_one_letter_code
_entity_poly.pdbx_strand_id
1 'polypeptide(L)'
;MLERSHEMVVTAMKLAVQRGCFVDGVKGPSAIVGLPALDLVWGLPPDYLHCVLEGVVSQLMDLWLSLEELTNKNKRKVDEIDDRLVNIRPPNIFYKVA
;
A
#
# COMPACT_ATOMS: atom_id res chain seq x y z
N MET A 1 3.13 14.82 -8.40
CA MET A 1 2.13 14.18 -7.54
C MET A 1 2.23 14.87 -6.19
N LEU A 2 1.14 15.42 -5.64
CA LEU A 2 1.17 16.09 -4.34
C LEU A 2 1.35 15.00 -3.26
N GLU A 3 2.32 15.17 -2.37
CA GLU A 3 2.55 14.22 -1.28
C GLU A 3 1.37 14.23 -0.31
N ARG A 4 0.89 13.05 0.10
CA ARG A 4 -0.19 12.92 1.09
C ARG A 4 0.40 12.97 2.49
N SER A 5 -0.26 13.67 3.41
CA SER A 5 0.10 13.70 4.84
C SER A 5 -1.02 13.16 5.72
N HIS A 6 -0.68 12.74 6.94
CA HIS A 6 -1.65 12.30 7.95
C HIS A 6 -2.77 13.34 8.14
N GLU A 7 -2.43 14.62 8.30
CA GLU A 7 -3.41 15.69 8.54
C GLU A 7 -4.39 15.87 7.38
N MET A 8 -3.90 15.74 6.14
CA MET A 8 -4.74 15.82 4.95
C MET A 8 -5.75 14.68 4.91
N VAL A 9 -5.31 13.45 5.23
CA VAL A 9 -6.19 12.28 5.30
C VAL A 9 -7.25 12.46 6.38
N VAL A 10 -6.87 12.94 7.58
CA VAL A 10 -7.81 13.22 8.66
C VAL A 10 -8.82 14.31 8.26
N THR A 11 -8.38 15.34 7.55
CA THR A 11 -9.25 16.41 7.06
C THR A 11 -10.24 15.88 6.02
N ALA A 12 -9.78 15.06 5.09
CA ALA A 12 -10.63 14.41 4.10
C ALA A 12 -11.67 13.50 4.77
N MET A 13 -11.30 12.74 5.82
CA MET A 13 -12.24 11.95 6.61
C MET A 13 -13.36 12.80 7.23
N LYS A 14 -13.01 13.95 7.83
CA LYS A 14 -14.00 14.88 8.41
C LYS A 14 -14.93 15.46 7.36
N LEU A 15 -14.37 15.89 6.23
CA LEU A 15 -15.15 16.45 5.12
C LEU A 15 -16.08 15.41 4.48
N ALA A 16 -15.64 14.15 4.36
CA ALA A 16 -16.45 13.08 3.80
C ALA A 16 -17.73 12.84 4.63
N VAL A 17 -17.62 12.90 5.96
CA VAL A 17 -18.77 12.81 6.86
C VAL A 17 -19.67 14.04 6.74
N GLN A 18 -19.09 15.23 6.77
CA GLN A 18 -19.87 16.48 6.69
C GLN A 18 -20.64 16.63 5.38
N ARG A 19 -20.05 16.16 4.27
CA ARG A 19 -20.63 16.28 2.92
C ARG A 19 -21.47 15.08 2.51
N GLY A 20 -21.35 13.95 3.20
CA GLY A 20 -22.00 12.70 2.82
C GLY A 20 -21.50 12.12 1.49
N CYS A 21 -20.29 12.48 1.07
CA CYS A 21 -19.68 12.03 -0.19
C CYS A 21 -18.19 11.75 -0.02
N PHE A 22 -17.59 11.03 -0.97
CA PHE A 22 -16.16 10.71 -0.90
C PHE A 22 -15.31 11.96 -1.20
N VAL A 23 -14.28 12.19 -0.39
CA VAL A 23 -13.35 13.32 -0.54
C VAL A 23 -11.95 12.76 -0.70
N ASP A 24 -11.27 13.06 -1.80
CA ASP A 24 -9.92 12.57 -2.12
C ASP A 24 -9.75 11.04 -2.05
N GLY A 25 -10.83 10.30 -2.34
CA GLY A 25 -10.88 8.83 -2.24
C GLY A 25 -11.17 8.30 -0.83
N VAL A 26 -11.27 9.18 0.16
CA VAL A 26 -11.62 8.85 1.54
C VAL A 26 -13.14 8.78 1.70
N LYS A 27 -13.64 7.64 2.18
CA LYS A 27 -15.07 7.39 2.41
C LYS A 27 -15.59 7.95 3.74
N GLY A 28 -14.72 8.05 4.73
CA GLY A 28 -15.07 8.41 6.10
C GLY A 28 -13.95 8.03 7.08
N PRO A 29 -14.18 8.17 8.39
CA PRO A 29 -13.18 7.91 9.41
C PRO A 29 -12.78 6.44 9.43
N SER A 30 -11.48 6.16 9.49
CA SER A 30 -10.98 4.81 9.74
C SER A 30 -10.99 4.49 11.23
N ALA A 31 -11.26 3.24 11.63
CA ALA A 31 -11.29 2.84 13.03
C ALA A 31 -9.96 3.10 13.77
N ILE A 32 -8.85 3.10 13.02
CA ILE A 32 -7.50 3.29 13.55
C ILE A 32 -7.08 4.76 13.67
N VAL A 33 -7.87 5.73 13.17
CA VAL A 33 -7.53 7.17 13.21
C VAL A 33 -7.37 7.70 14.64
N GLY A 34 -8.01 7.05 15.62
CA GLY A 34 -7.93 7.45 17.03
C GLY A 34 -6.69 6.93 17.76
N LEU A 35 -5.83 6.12 17.12
CA LEU A 35 -4.63 5.58 17.75
C LEU A 35 -3.57 6.69 17.91
N PRO A 36 -3.13 7.00 19.13
CA PRO A 36 -2.11 8.01 19.35
C PRO A 36 -0.79 7.60 18.68
N ALA A 37 -0.10 8.56 18.08
CA ALA A 37 1.17 8.39 17.37
C ALA A 37 1.13 7.52 16.08
N LEU A 38 -0.04 7.11 15.60
CA LEU A 38 -0.15 6.42 14.30
C LEU A 38 -0.27 7.42 13.14
N ASP A 39 0.74 7.46 12.27
CA ASP A 39 0.64 8.15 10.99
C ASP A 39 -0.15 7.29 9.98
N LEU A 40 -1.19 7.84 9.35
CA LEU A 40 -2.07 7.07 8.45
C LEU A 40 -1.45 6.89 7.06
N VAL A 41 -0.46 7.69 6.72
CA VAL A 41 0.27 7.62 5.44
C VAL A 41 1.52 6.78 5.60
N TRP A 42 2.27 6.98 6.68
CA TRP A 42 3.59 6.37 6.88
C TRP A 42 3.67 5.32 7.98
N GLY A 43 2.68 5.26 8.88
CA GLY A 43 2.65 4.33 10.01
C GLY A 43 2.01 2.97 9.69
N LEU A 44 1.45 2.82 8.49
CA LEU A 44 0.95 1.54 7.99
C LEU A 44 2.07 0.88 7.18
N PRO A 45 2.63 -0.25 7.66
CA PRO A 45 3.59 -0.99 6.86
C PRO A 45 2.88 -1.48 5.58
N PRO A 46 3.62 -1.60 4.46
CA PRO A 46 3.11 -2.31 3.30
C PRO A 46 2.76 -3.74 3.74
N ASP A 47 1.48 -4.03 3.88
CA ASP A 47 1.00 -5.30 4.38
C ASP A 47 0.66 -6.23 3.21
N TYR A 48 0.62 -7.52 3.49
CA TYR A 48 0.31 -8.54 2.50
C TYR A 48 -1.01 -8.26 1.74
N LEU A 49 -1.98 -7.64 2.42
CA LEU A 49 -3.25 -7.21 1.84
C LEU A 49 -3.05 -6.14 0.74
N HIS A 50 -2.43 -5.01 1.05
CA HIS A 50 -2.25 -3.93 0.07
C HIS A 50 -1.21 -4.28 -1.00
N CYS A 51 -0.13 -4.97 -0.63
CA CYS A 51 0.92 -5.33 -1.58
C CYS A 51 0.52 -6.46 -2.52
N VAL A 52 -0.02 -7.56 -1.98
CA VAL A 52 -0.26 -8.79 -2.75
C VAL A 52 -1.72 -8.91 -3.20
N LEU A 53 -2.70 -8.60 -2.34
CA LEU A 53 -4.13 -8.78 -2.68
C LEU A 53 -4.72 -7.62 -3.47
N GLU A 54 -4.34 -6.37 -3.17
CA GLU A 54 -4.78 -5.19 -3.95
C GLU A 54 -3.92 -4.95 -5.21
N GLY A 55 -2.86 -5.75 -5.42
CA GLY A 55 -2.10 -5.76 -6.67
C GLY A 55 -1.08 -4.63 -6.83
N VAL A 56 -0.71 -3.92 -5.75
CA VAL A 56 0.35 -2.89 -5.80
C VAL A 56 1.70 -3.49 -6.25
N VAL A 57 2.00 -4.73 -5.84
CA VAL A 57 3.21 -5.46 -6.30
C VAL A 57 3.19 -5.67 -7.81
N SER A 58 2.03 -5.94 -8.42
CA SER A 58 1.90 -6.10 -9.87
C SER A 58 2.23 -4.80 -10.59
N GLN A 59 1.65 -3.68 -10.16
CA GLN A 59 1.88 -2.37 -10.77
C GLN A 59 3.34 -1.93 -10.65
N LEU A 60 3.97 -2.20 -9.50
CA LEU A 60 5.38 -1.90 -9.28
C LEU A 60 6.30 -2.79 -10.12
N MET A 61 5.94 -4.07 -10.30
CA MET A 61 6.70 -4.99 -11.16
C MET A 61 6.60 -4.62 -12.63
N ASP A 62 5.43 -4.22 -13.12
CA ASP A 62 5.28 -3.73 -14.49
C ASP A 62 6.16 -2.52 -14.74
N LEU A 63 6.19 -1.57 -13.80
CA LEU A 63 7.08 -0.41 -13.88
C LEU A 63 8.56 -0.84 -13.89
N TRP A 64 8.95 -1.72 -12.98
CA TRP A 64 10.34 -2.19 -12.86
C TRP A 64 10.81 -2.95 -14.12
N LEU A 65 9.94 -3.77 -14.72
CA LEU A 65 10.24 -4.53 -15.94
C LEU A 65 10.18 -3.68 -17.21
N SER A 66 9.46 -2.55 -17.18
CA SER A 66 9.37 -1.59 -18.29
C SER A 66 10.59 -0.67 -18.42
N LEU A 67 11.43 -0.56 -17.38
CA LEU A 67 12.63 0.27 -17.38
C LEU A 67 13.68 -0.27 -18.36
N GLU A 68 13.92 0.49 -19.44
CA GLU A 68 14.80 0.12 -20.56
C GLU A 68 16.23 -0.24 -20.11
N GLU A 69 16.76 0.45 -19.09
CA GLU A 69 18.09 0.17 -18.53
C GLU A 69 18.22 -1.19 -17.82
N LEU A 70 17.11 -1.75 -17.33
CA LEU A 70 17.07 -3.07 -16.70
C LEU A 70 16.60 -4.20 -17.63
N THR A 71 15.98 -3.88 -18.77
CA THR A 71 15.33 -4.88 -19.64
C THR A 71 16.24 -6.01 -20.10
N ASN A 72 17.53 -5.78 -20.39
CA ASN A 72 18.41 -6.84 -20.90
C ASN A 72 18.91 -7.84 -19.84
N LYS A 73 18.95 -7.43 -18.56
CA LYS A 73 19.37 -8.29 -17.43
C LYS A 73 18.16 -8.90 -16.70
N ASN A 74 17.07 -8.15 -16.57
CA ASN A 74 15.89 -8.59 -15.82
C ASN A 74 14.94 -9.49 -16.61
N LYS A 75 14.85 -9.35 -17.94
CA LYS A 75 14.02 -10.26 -18.77
C LYS A 75 14.42 -11.74 -18.60
N ARG A 76 15.67 -12.03 -18.27
CA ARG A 76 16.18 -13.40 -18.04
C ARG A 76 15.85 -13.97 -16.67
N LYS A 77 15.31 -13.15 -15.77
CA LYS A 77 14.98 -13.53 -14.39
C LYS A 77 13.48 -13.39 -14.11
N VAL A 78 12.65 -13.12 -15.13
CA VAL A 78 11.19 -13.01 -14.93
C VAL A 78 10.64 -14.29 -14.34
N ASP A 79 11.05 -15.46 -14.85
CA ASP A 79 10.64 -16.76 -14.31
C ASP A 79 11.08 -16.94 -12.84
N GLU A 80 12.33 -16.54 -12.51
CA GLU A 80 12.85 -16.59 -11.14
C GLU A 80 12.10 -15.64 -10.19
N ILE A 81 11.68 -14.48 -10.68
CA ILE A 81 10.90 -13.50 -9.94
C ILE A 81 9.49 -14.03 -9.71
N ASP A 82 8.85 -14.59 -10.74
CA ASP A 82 7.50 -15.16 -10.67
C ASP A 82 7.45 -16.34 -9.68
N ASP A 83 8.42 -17.26 -9.78
CA ASP A 83 8.57 -18.36 -8.82
C ASP A 83 8.70 -17.86 -7.38
N ARG A 84 9.48 -16.78 -7.16
CA ARG A 84 9.63 -16.21 -5.81
C ARG A 84 8.37 -15.55 -5.31
N LEU A 85 7.62 -14.86 -6.18
CA LEU A 85 6.35 -14.20 -5.84
C LEU A 85 5.29 -15.22 -5.45
N VAL A 86 5.13 -16.30 -6.22
CA VAL A 86 4.20 -17.40 -5.92
C VAL A 86 4.52 -18.07 -4.57
N ASN A 87 5.79 -18.09 -4.19
CA ASN A 87 6.24 -18.68 -2.93
C ASN A 87 6.21 -17.71 -1.72
N ILE A 88 5.78 -16.45 -1.87
CA ILE A 88 5.60 -15.54 -0.74
C ILE A 88 4.46 -16.07 0.13
N ARG A 89 4.80 -16.44 1.37
CA ARG A 89 3.81 -16.82 2.39
C ARG A 89 3.56 -15.65 3.33
N PRO A 90 2.31 -15.40 3.73
CA PRO A 90 2.03 -14.45 4.79
C PRO A 90 2.81 -14.87 6.05
N PRO A 91 3.33 -13.92 6.84
CA PRO A 91 4.05 -14.27 8.06
C PRO A 91 3.16 -15.14 8.96
N ASN A 92 3.67 -16.33 9.31
CA ASN A 92 2.94 -17.35 10.08
C ASN A 92 2.70 -16.96 11.54
N ILE A 93 3.17 -15.78 11.97
CA ILE A 93 3.18 -15.35 13.37
C ILE A 93 2.78 -13.87 13.41
N PHE A 94 1.60 -13.60 13.95
CA PHE A 94 1.22 -12.27 14.42
C PHE A 94 1.45 -12.24 15.93
N TYR A 95 2.51 -11.58 16.40
CA TYR A 95 2.62 -11.29 17.82
C TYR A 95 1.56 -10.23 18.16
N LYS A 96 0.78 -10.47 19.21
CA LYS A 96 0.02 -9.40 19.85
C LYS A 96 1.04 -8.39 20.38
N VAL A 97 1.04 -7.18 19.82
CA VAL A 97 1.71 -6.05 20.46
C VAL A 97 0.89 -5.76 21.72
N ALA A 98 1.51 -6.00 22.88
CA ALA A 98 0.94 -5.73 24.19
C ALA A 98 1.01 -4.23 24.50
#